data_AF-A0A3C1GW68-F1
#
_entry.id   AF-A0A3C1GW68-F1
#
_cell.length_a   1.000
_cell.length_b   1.000
_cell.length_c   1.000
_cell.angle_alpha   90.00
_cell.angle_beta   90.00
_cell.angle_gamma   90.00
#
_symmetry.space_group_name_H-M   'P 1'
#
loop_
_entity.id
_entity.type
_entity.pdbx_description
1 polymer ?
#
loop_
_entity_poly.entity_id
_entity_poly.type
_entity_poly.pdbx_seq_one_letter_code
_entity_poly.pdbx_strand_id
1 'polypeptide(L)' 'MNRLKALRIVNASIAFLVLGLVFSGLFHDLIPYAVFSKLHPLTGFTFAFLIAVHVYLNFNWIKANYLKRKK' A
#
# COMPACT_ATOMS: atom_id res chain seq x y z
N MET A 1 -9.42 6.83 17.25
CA MET A 1 -9.73 7.09 15.81
C MET A 1 -10.66 5.99 15.32
N ASN A 2 -11.75 6.30 14.58
CA ASN A 2 -12.66 5.28 14.06
C ASN A 2 -11.91 4.39 13.05
N ARG A 3 -11.93 3.06 13.23
CA ARG A 3 -11.28 2.07 12.34
C ARG A 3 -11.64 2.30 10.86
N LEU A 4 -12.88 2.67 10.57
CA LEU A 4 -13.33 2.96 9.20
C LEU A 4 -12.65 4.21 8.64
N LYS A 5 -12.48 5.26 9.45
CA LYS A 5 -11.73 6.46 9.06
C LYS A 5 -10.25 6.12 8.81
N ALA A 6 -9.64 5.30 9.68
CA ALA A 6 -8.26 4.84 9.50
C ALA A 6 -8.08 4.05 8.18
N LEU A 7 -8.98 3.11 7.88
CA LEU A 7 -8.97 2.36 6.63
C LEU A 7 -9.09 3.27 5.40
N ARG A 8 -9.95 4.29 5.43
CA ARG A 8 -10.08 5.24 4.31
C ARG A 8 -8.77 5.99 4.05
N ILE A 9 -8.12 6.45 5.12
CA ILE A 9 -6.82 7.14 5.01
C ILE A 9 -5.78 6.18 4.44
N VAL A 10 -5.63 4.99 5.02
CA VAL A 10 -4.66 3.98 4.56
C VAL A 10 -4.92 3.61 3.09
N ASN A 11 -6.17 3.42 2.67
CA ASN A 11 -6.50 3.10 1.29
C ASN A 11 -6.15 4.25 0.33
N ALA A 12 -6.42 5.50 0.71
CA ALA A 12 -6.06 6.66 -0.10
C ALA A 12 -4.53 6.79 -0.23
N SER A 13 -3.79 6.58 0.86
CA SER A 13 -2.32 6.58 0.85
C SER A 13 -1.75 5.44 -0.01
N ILE A 14 -2.30 4.22 0.08
CA ILE A 14 -1.93 3.09 -0.78
C ILE A 14 -2.15 3.46 -2.25
N ALA A 15 -3.32 3.99 -2.61
CA ALA A 15 -3.62 4.37 -3.99
C ALA A 15 -2.60 5.39 -4.53
N PHE A 16 -2.27 6.41 -3.73
CA PHE A 16 -1.26 7.40 -4.09
C PHE A 16 0.14 6.78 -4.27
N LEU A 17 0.58 5.91 -3.37
CA LEU A 17 1.89 5.26 -3.47
C LEU A 17 2.00 4.30 -4.65
N VAL A 18 0.91 3.60 -5.00
CA VAL A 18 0.88 2.75 -6.21
C VAL A 18 1.15 3.58 -7.45
N LEU A 19 0.49 4.73 -7.59
CA LEU A 19 0.76 5.64 -8.71
C LEU A 19 2.24 6.04 -8.70
N GLY A 20 2.79 6.46 -7.56
CA GLY A 20 4.20 6.80 -7.43
C GLY A 20 5.15 5.67 -7.85
N LEU A 21 4.89 4.43 -7.44
CA LEU A 21 5.68 3.24 -7.81
C LEU A 21 5.60 2.93 -9.31
N VAL A 22 4.38 2.97 -9.86
CA VAL A 22 4.16 2.72 -11.29
C VAL A 22 4.84 3.79 -12.13
N PHE A 23 4.67 5.08 -11.81
CA PHE A 23 5.34 6.17 -12.52
C PHE A 23 6.86 6.04 -12.41
N SER A 24 7.41 5.87 -11.20
CA SER A 24 8.86 5.76 -11.04
C SER A 24 9.46 4.52 -11.71
N GLY A 25 8.73 3.39 -11.73
CA GLY A 25 9.18 2.18 -12.42
C GLY A 25 9.10 2.29 -13.95
N LEU A 26 7.99 2.80 -14.49
CA LEU A 26 7.80 2.94 -15.94
C LEU A 26 8.73 3.99 -16.55
N PHE A 27 8.96 5.09 -15.84
CA PHE A 27 9.78 6.21 -16.33
C PHE A 27 11.17 6.24 -15.71
N HIS A 28 11.69 5.08 -15.26
CA HIS A 28 12.98 5.01 -14.55
C HIS A 28 14.13 5.61 -15.37
N ASP A 29 14.12 5.46 -16.69
CA ASP A 29 15.12 6.04 -17.60
C ASP A 29 15.10 7.58 -17.68
N LEU A 30 13.94 8.20 -17.38
CA LEU A 30 13.78 9.66 -17.37
C LEU A 30 14.13 10.28 -16.01
N ILE A 31 14.31 9.45 -14.97
CA ILE A 31 14.59 9.89 -13.61
C ILE A 31 16.08 9.73 -13.35
N PRO A 32 16.79 10.77 -12.89
CA PRO A 32 18.19 10.64 -12.51
C PRO A 32 18.39 9.49 -11.52
N TYR A 33 19.36 8.61 -11.79
CA TYR A 33 19.57 7.39 -11.01
C TYR A 33 19.70 7.66 -9.49
N ALA A 34 20.35 8.76 -9.11
CA ALA A 34 20.50 9.17 -7.70
C ALA A 34 19.15 9.47 -7.01
N VAL A 35 18.15 9.93 -7.77
CA VAL A 35 16.79 10.18 -7.30
C VAL A 35 16.00 8.87 -7.29
N PHE A 36 16.05 8.12 -8.39
CA PHE A 36 15.33 6.84 -8.52
C PHE A 36 15.74 5.83 -7.44
N SER A 37 17.05 5.64 -7.24
CA SER A 37 17.62 4.68 -6.26
C SER A 37 17.24 4.96 -4.80
N LYS A 38 16.76 6.17 -4.49
CA LYS A 38 16.26 6.53 -3.16
C LYS A 38 14.73 6.52 -3.11
N LEU A 39 14.09 7.21 -4.06
CA LEU A 39 12.64 7.38 -4.03
C LEU A 39 11.90 6.09 -4.31
N HIS A 40 12.27 5.34 -5.36
CA HIS A 40 11.52 4.14 -5.73
C HIS A 40 11.54 3.08 -4.62
N PRO A 41 12.70 2.73 -4.01
CA PRO A 41 12.71 1.80 -2.87
C PRO A 41 11.98 2.34 -1.65
N LEU A 42 12.14 3.63 -1.31
CA LEU A 42 11.44 4.24 -0.16
C LEU A 42 9.92 4.19 -0.32
N THR A 43 9.41 4.55 -1.49
CA THR A 43 7.98 4.43 -1.83
C THR A 43 7.54 2.98 -1.75
N GLY A 44 8.37 2.04 -2.22
CA GLY A 44 8.12 0.59 -2.18
C GLY A 44 7.99 0.05 -0.75
N PHE A 45 8.95 0.37 0.13
CA PHE A 45 8.90 -0.05 1.53
C PHE A 45 7.71 0.58 2.26
N THR A 46 7.44 1.86 2.02
CA THR A 46 6.28 2.54 2.64
C THR A 46 4.97 1.90 2.18
N PHE A 47 4.86 1.57 0.89
CA PHE A 47 3.70 0.88 0.34
C PHE A 47 3.52 -0.51 0.97
N ALA A 48 4.58 -1.31 1.05
CA ALA A 48 4.53 -2.64 1.67
C ALA A 48 4.08 -2.57 3.14
N PHE A 49 4.60 -1.60 3.90
CA PHE A 49 4.15 -1.36 5.28
C PHE A 49 2.66 -1.01 5.35
N LEU A 50 2.18 -0.10 4.49
CA LEU A 50 0.77 0.27 4.47
C LEU A 50 -0.14 -0.88 4.04
N ILE A 51 0.31 -1.78 3.17
CA ILE A 51 -0.43 -3.01 2.84
C ILE A 51 -0.56 -3.90 4.09
N ALA A 52 0.50 -4.08 4.87
CA ALA A 52 0.42 -4.84 6.12
C ALA A 52 -0.57 -4.20 7.12
N VAL A 53 -0.52 -2.87 7.26
CA VAL A 53 -1.48 -2.11 8.08
C VAL A 53 -2.91 -2.26 7.54
N HIS A 54 -3.11 -2.19 6.23
CA HIS A 54 -4.41 -2.38 5.59
C HIS A 54 -4.99 -3.76 5.91
N VAL A 55 -4.19 -4.82 5.75
CA VAL A 55 -4.61 -6.20 6.05
C VAL A 55 -4.95 -6.34 7.53
N TYR A 56 -4.10 -5.84 8.43
CA TYR A 56 -4.35 -5.87 9.87
C TYR A 56 -5.66 -5.16 10.22
N LEU A 57 -5.83 -3.92 9.74
CA LEU A 57 -7.04 -3.17 9.96
C LEU A 57 -8.23 -3.91 9.37
N ASN A 58 -8.14 -4.53 8.19
CA ASN A 58 -9.25 -5.20 7.52
C ASN A 58 -9.47 -6.67 7.94
N PHE A 59 -8.68 -7.19 8.89
CA PHE A 59 -8.62 -8.63 9.17
C PHE A 59 -9.95 -9.27 9.59
N ASN A 60 -10.80 -8.56 10.33
CA ASN A 60 -12.13 -9.06 10.71
C ASN A 60 -13.02 -9.36 9.50
N TRP A 61 -12.94 -8.51 8.46
CA TRP A 61 -13.67 -8.74 7.22
C TRP A 61 -13.08 -9.91 6.45
N ILE A 62 -11.74 -10.00 6.38
CA ILE A 62 -11.05 -11.13 5.75
C ILE A 62 -11.45 -12.45 6.42
N LYS A 63 -11.44 -12.49 7.75
CA LYS A 63 -11.84 -13.67 8.53
C LYS A 63 -13.28 -14.08 8.25
N ALA A 64 -14.19 -13.11 8.17
CA ALA A 64 -15.61 -13.37 7.93
C ALA A 64 -15.92 -13.91 6.52
N ASN A 65 -15.15 -13.51 5.51
CA ASN A 65 -15.40 -13.87 4.11
C ASN A 65 -14.54 -15.04 3.62
N TYR A 66 -13.28 -15.13 4.04
CA TYR A 66 -12.33 -16.11 3.52
C TYR A 66 -11.97 -17.21 4.52
N LEU A 67 -12.00 -16.95 5.83
CA LEU A 67 -11.55 -17.91 6.85
C LEU A 67 -12.69 -18.58 7.62
N LYS A 68 -13.95 -18.22 7.34
CA LYS A 68 -15.10 -18.87 7.96
C LYS A 68 -15.26 -20.25 7.33
N ARG A 69 -15.00 -21.31 8.10
CA ARG A 69 -15.28 -22.69 7.66
C ARG A 69 -16.79 -22.82 7.41
N LYS A 70 -17.17 -23.35 6.23
CA LYS A 70 -18.54 -23.82 6.00
C LYS A 70 -18.83 -24.91 7.03
N LYS A 71 -19.96 -24.79 7.72
CA LYS A 71 -20.51 -25.89 8.53
C LYS A 71 -20.92 -27.03 7.62
#